data_AF-A0A1G1BR80-F1
#
_entry.id   AF-A0A1G1BR80-F1
#
_cell.length_a   1.000
_cell.length_b   1.000
_cell.length_c   1.000
_cell.angle_alpha   90.00
_cell.angle_beta   90.00
_cell.angle_gamma   90.00
#
_symmetry.space_group_name_H-M   'P 1'
#
loop_
_entity.id
_entity.type
_entity.pdbx_description
1 polymer ?
#
loop_
_entity_poly.entity_id
_entity_poly.type
_entity_poly.pdbx_seq_one_letter_code
_entity_poly.pdbx_strand_id
1 'polypeptide(L)'
;MRYLLQPIPFSVRAYSLPDLFAGKLHAVLFRKWGSRVKGRDWYDMVWFAGRHPSVSLTHLEQRMRQSGNWTEPKSLDAADLRRLLLDAVARLDIDQARAEVVPFVRDRRALDVWSAGFFTDVIGRITPASGTGDKP
;
A
#
# COMPACT_ATOMS: atom_id res chain seq x y z
N MET A 1 -8.06 -39.13 -13.36
CA MET A 1 -8.54 -37.82 -12.88
C MET A 1 -9.17 -38.05 -11.51
N ARG A 2 -8.71 -37.37 -10.45
CA ARG A 2 -9.20 -37.60 -9.08
C ARG A 2 -9.79 -36.29 -8.57
N TYR A 3 -11.07 -36.30 -8.24
CA TYR A 3 -11.78 -35.11 -7.78
C TYR A 3 -11.58 -34.95 -6.27
N LEU A 4 -11.18 -33.74 -5.88
CA LEU A 4 -11.19 -33.30 -4.50
C LEU A 4 -12.59 -32.78 -4.18
N LEU A 5 -13.27 -33.49 -3.30
CA LEU A 5 -14.61 -33.14 -2.83
C LEU A 5 -14.46 -32.81 -1.34
N GLN A 6 -14.70 -31.54 -0.99
CA GLN A 6 -14.66 -30.90 0.35
C GLN A 6 -13.46 -29.98 0.63
N PRO A 7 -13.64 -28.92 1.45
CA PRO A 7 -12.52 -28.11 1.90
C PRO A 7 -11.58 -28.96 2.77
N ILE A 8 -10.34 -29.10 2.34
CA ILE A 8 -9.27 -29.68 3.17
C ILE A 8 -8.76 -28.56 4.09
N PRO A 9 -8.76 -28.74 5.42
CA PRO A 9 -8.07 -27.80 6.31
C PRO A 9 -6.56 -27.87 6.09
N PHE A 10 -5.93 -26.73 5.82
CA PHE A 10 -4.47 -26.63 5.69
C PHE A 10 -3.97 -25.30 6.28
N SER A 11 -2.76 -25.31 6.83
CA SER A 11 -2.13 -24.12 7.40
C SER A 11 -1.38 -23.34 6.34
N VAL A 12 -1.59 -22.02 6.30
CA VAL A 12 -0.84 -21.09 5.46
C VAL A 12 -0.12 -20.07 6.32
N ARG A 13 1.10 -19.68 5.92
CA ARG A 13 1.75 -18.49 6.48
C ARG A 13 1.15 -17.28 5.81
N ALA A 14 0.49 -16.43 6.59
CA ALA A 14 -0.05 -15.16 6.14
C ALA A 14 0.67 -14.01 6.83
N TYR A 15 0.75 -12.87 6.16
CA TYR A 15 1.23 -11.63 6.77
C TYR A 15 0.17 -11.04 7.70
N SER A 16 0.61 -10.34 8.74
CA SER A 16 -0.28 -9.47 9.52
C SER A 16 -0.85 -8.35 8.64
N LEU A 17 -2.01 -7.79 9.00
CA LEU A 17 -2.60 -6.67 8.26
C LEU A 17 -1.64 -5.46 8.14
N PRO A 18 -0.93 -5.03 9.21
CA PRO A 18 0.06 -3.96 9.10
C PRO A 18 1.23 -4.27 8.15
N ASP A 19 1.65 -5.53 8.08
CA ASP A 19 2.72 -5.97 7.17
C ASP A 19 2.26 -6.07 5.72
N LEU A 20 0.99 -6.45 5.49
CA LEU A 20 0.36 -6.38 4.17
C LEU A 20 0.26 -4.94 3.70
N PHE A 21 -0.16 -4.02 4.58
CA PHE A 21 -0.27 -2.61 4.24
C PHE A 21 1.10 -2.01 3.92
N ALA A 22 2.14 -2.35 4.68
CA ALA A 22 3.53 -1.98 4.38
C ALA A 22 3.95 -2.42 2.96
N GLY A 23 3.56 -3.63 2.54
CA GLY A 23 3.79 -4.10 1.17
C GLY A 23 3.06 -3.27 0.10
N LYS A 24 1.84 -2.79 0.39
CA LYS A 24 1.10 -1.90 -0.51
C LYS A 24 1.72 -0.50 -0.59
N LEU A 25 2.15 0.07 0.53
CA LEU A 25 2.83 1.37 0.53
C LEU A 25 4.17 1.32 -0.21
N HIS A 26 4.95 0.25 -0.04
CA HIS A 26 6.18 0.05 -0.82
C HIS A 26 5.89 0.04 -2.33
N ALA A 27 4.80 -0.60 -2.74
CA ALA A 27 4.38 -0.64 -4.13
C ALA A 27 4.00 0.75 -4.67
N VAL A 28 3.20 1.52 -3.92
CA VAL A 28 2.84 2.91 -4.24
C VAL A 28 4.09 3.77 -4.44
N LEU A 29 5.10 3.60 -3.58
CA LEU A 29 6.30 4.43 -3.57
C LEU A 29 7.31 4.08 -4.67
N PHE A 30 7.53 2.78 -4.93
CA PHE A 30 8.73 2.34 -5.65
C PHE A 30 8.49 1.40 -6.82
N ARG A 31 7.25 0.95 -7.05
CA ARG A 31 6.97 0.04 -8.17
C ARG A 31 6.94 0.81 -9.48
N LYS A 32 7.96 0.60 -10.32
CA LYS A 32 8.03 1.19 -11.67
C LYS A 32 7.14 0.40 -12.63
N TRP A 33 6.30 1.11 -13.40
CA TRP A 33 5.56 0.52 -14.52
C TRP A 33 5.84 1.29 -15.82
N GLY A 34 7.11 1.38 -16.21
CA GLY A 34 7.52 2.09 -17.43
C GLY A 34 6.95 3.50 -17.47
N SER A 35 6.20 3.83 -18.52
CA SER A 35 5.48 5.11 -18.68
C SER A 35 4.07 5.13 -18.08
N ARG A 36 3.56 4.00 -17.57
CA ARG A 36 2.19 3.85 -17.07
C ARG A 36 2.12 4.03 -15.56
N VAL A 37 1.01 4.60 -15.10
CA VAL A 37 0.69 4.65 -13.67
C VAL A 37 -0.01 3.36 -13.24
N LYS A 38 0.41 2.79 -12.10
CA LYS A 38 -0.26 1.64 -11.48
C LYS A 38 -1.39 2.08 -10.55
N GLY A 39 -2.54 2.41 -11.12
CA GLY A 39 -3.68 2.90 -10.34
C GLY A 39 -4.16 1.95 -9.24
N ARG A 40 -4.12 0.62 -9.46
CA ARG A 40 -4.54 -0.36 -8.43
C ARG A 40 -3.78 -0.26 -7.10
N ASP A 41 -2.50 0.12 -7.13
CA ASP A 41 -1.72 0.26 -5.89
C ASP A 41 -2.25 1.44 -5.05
N TRP A 42 -2.68 2.53 -5.71
CA TRP A 42 -3.34 3.67 -5.07
C TRP A 42 -4.73 3.32 -4.54
N TYR A 43 -5.49 2.52 -5.28
CA TYR A 43 -6.80 2.02 -4.83
C TYR A 43 -6.65 1.16 -3.56
N ASP A 44 -5.67 0.26 -3.53
CA ASP A 44 -5.38 -0.58 -2.36
C ASP A 44 -4.99 0.29 -1.15
N MET A 45 -4.15 1.32 -1.35
CA MET A 45 -3.78 2.26 -0.28
C MET A 45 -5.01 2.94 0.32
N VAL A 46 -5.92 3.45 -0.52
CA VAL A 46 -7.19 4.07 -0.06
C VAL A 46 -8.03 3.07 0.73
N TRP A 47 -8.12 1.83 0.26
CA TRP A 47 -8.88 0.78 0.93
C TRP A 47 -8.31 0.46 2.32
N PHE A 48 -6.98 0.32 2.43
CA PHE A 48 -6.30 0.07 3.70
C PHE A 48 -6.43 1.25 4.65
N ALA A 49 -6.12 2.47 4.21
CA ALA A 49 -6.21 3.66 5.05
C ALA A 49 -7.63 3.92 5.59
N GLY A 50 -8.67 3.50 4.87
CA GLY A 50 -10.06 3.61 5.33
C GLY A 50 -10.56 2.52 6.28
N ARG A 51 -9.84 1.40 6.41
CA ARG A 51 -10.30 0.21 7.18
C ARG A 51 -9.30 -0.29 8.22
N HIS A 52 -8.03 -0.32 7.82
CA HIS A 52 -6.91 -0.83 8.60
C HIS A 52 -5.71 0.13 8.44
N PRO A 53 -5.79 1.35 9.00
CA PRO A 53 -4.79 2.40 8.76
C PRO A 53 -3.42 2.12 9.40
N SER A 54 -3.32 1.09 10.25
CA SER A 54 -2.09 0.72 10.95
C SER A 54 -1.08 0.09 10.00
N VAL A 55 0.14 0.65 9.94
CA VAL A 55 1.24 0.14 9.12
C VAL A 55 2.46 -0.25 9.95
N SER A 56 3.09 -1.37 9.61
CA SER A 56 4.38 -1.78 10.18
C SER A 56 5.51 -0.99 9.52
N LEU A 57 6.00 0.07 10.19
CA LEU A 57 7.12 0.88 9.69
C LEU A 57 8.40 0.05 9.57
N THR A 58 8.66 -0.84 10.54
CA THR A 58 9.81 -1.74 10.51
C THR A 58 9.76 -2.62 9.26
N HIS A 59 8.62 -3.24 8.94
CA HIS A 59 8.53 -4.11 7.75
C HIS A 59 8.63 -3.32 6.45
N LEU A 60 8.06 -2.11 6.42
CA LEU A 60 8.21 -1.21 5.28
C LEU A 60 9.68 -0.84 5.05
N GLU A 61 10.40 -0.44 6.11
CA GLU A 61 11.81 -0.11 6.06
C GLU A 61 12.65 -1.28 5.52
N GLN A 62 12.44 -2.50 6.04
CA GLN A 62 13.17 -3.68 5.57
C GLN A 62 13.00 -3.90 4.07
N ARG A 63 11.77 -3.75 3.54
CA ARG A 63 11.50 -3.85 2.09
C ARG A 63 12.19 -2.72 1.32
N MET A 64 12.15 -1.50 1.83
CA MET A 64 12.80 -0.35 1.19
C MET A 64 14.31 -0.55 1.11
N ARG A 65 14.95 -1.00 2.19
CA ARG A 65 16.39 -1.34 2.23
C ARG A 65 16.72 -2.46 1.26
N GLN A 66 15.96 -3.57 1.27
CA GLN A 66 16.17 -4.70 0.36
C GLN A 66 16.09 -4.30 -1.12
N SER A 67 15.18 -3.38 -1.44
CA SER A 67 15.01 -2.85 -2.80
C SER A 67 15.97 -1.69 -3.15
N GLY A 68 16.86 -1.29 -2.23
CA GLY A 68 17.79 -0.17 -2.41
C GLY A 68 17.15 1.23 -2.36
N ASN A 69 15.88 1.33 -1.94
CA ASN A 69 15.11 2.58 -1.91
C ASN A 69 15.22 3.34 -0.57
N TRP A 70 15.88 2.76 0.43
CA TRP A 70 16.24 3.44 1.69
C TRP A 70 17.65 3.06 2.09
N THR A 71 18.57 4.00 2.00
CA THR A 71 20.00 3.79 2.28
C THR A 71 20.47 4.57 3.51
N GLU A 72 19.60 5.38 4.09
CA GLU A 72 19.94 6.18 5.27
C GLU A 72 20.24 5.27 6.47
N PRO A 73 21.22 5.62 7.32
CA PRO A 73 21.51 4.88 8.54
C PRO A 73 20.36 4.97 9.55
N LYS A 74 19.56 6.04 9.51
CA LYS A 74 18.41 6.22 10.39
C LYS A 74 17.26 5.28 10.03
N SER A 75 16.51 4.87 11.04
CA SER A 75 15.25 4.14 10.85
C SER A 75 14.20 5.01 10.17
N LEU A 76 13.31 4.38 9.42
CA LEU A 76 12.18 5.05 8.79
C LEU A 76 11.18 5.44 9.88
N ASP A 77 10.87 6.74 10.00
CA ASP A 77 9.85 7.22 10.92
C ASP A 77 8.54 7.61 10.19
N ALA A 78 7.51 7.98 10.97
CA ALA A 78 6.22 8.35 10.42
C ALA A 78 6.27 9.64 9.58
N ALA A 79 7.18 10.57 9.91
CA ALA A 79 7.33 11.82 9.17
C ALA A 79 8.00 11.56 7.81
N ASP A 80 8.99 10.67 7.76
CA ASP A 80 9.61 10.20 6.52
C ASP A 80 8.58 9.55 5.59
N LEU A 81 7.80 8.60 6.13
CA LEU A 81 6.76 7.93 5.36
C LEU A 81 5.76 8.94 4.79
N ARG A 82 5.29 9.86 5.63
CA ARG A 82 4.35 10.91 5.20
C ARG A 82 4.95 11.76 4.09
N ARG A 83 6.19 12.22 4.23
CA ARG A 83 6.89 13.00 3.20
C ARG A 83 6.99 12.22 1.88
N LEU A 84 7.45 10.97 1.93
CA LEU A 84 7.59 10.13 0.74
C LEU A 84 6.26 9.92 0.00
N LEU A 85 5.16 9.71 0.73
CA LEU A 85 3.84 9.53 0.14
C LEU A 85 3.30 10.84 -0.46
N LEU A 86 3.52 11.99 0.19
CA LEU A 86 3.14 13.29 -0.36
C LEU A 86 3.93 13.61 -1.64
N ASP A 87 5.23 13.32 -1.65
CA ASP A 87 6.07 13.44 -2.84
C ASP A 87 5.58 12.51 -3.97
N ALA A 88 5.10 11.31 -3.64
CA ALA A 88 4.51 10.39 -4.61
C ALA A 88 3.20 10.92 -5.17
N VAL A 89 2.32 11.50 -4.35
CA VAL A 89 1.07 12.15 -4.79
C VAL A 89 1.36 13.33 -5.71
N ALA A 90 2.37 14.16 -5.38
CA ALA A 90 2.73 15.32 -6.20
C ALA A 90 3.20 14.94 -7.62
N ARG A 91 3.73 13.72 -7.80
CA ARG A 91 4.18 13.18 -9.10
C ARG A 91 3.13 12.32 -9.80
N LEU A 92 2.00 12.06 -9.18
CA LEU A 92 0.98 11.14 -9.68
C LEU A 92 0.18 11.79 -10.81
N ASP A 93 0.17 11.15 -11.99
CA ASP A 93 -0.86 11.41 -12.99
C ASP A 93 -2.15 10.68 -12.55
N ILE A 94 -3.05 11.45 -11.94
CA ILE A 94 -4.29 10.94 -11.33
C ILE A 94 -5.26 10.42 -12.40
N ASP A 95 -5.29 11.04 -13.58
CA ASP A 95 -6.18 10.63 -14.65
C ASP A 95 -5.74 9.28 -15.22
N GLN A 96 -4.43 9.08 -15.41
CA GLN A 96 -3.89 7.75 -15.75
C GLN A 96 -4.13 6.72 -14.66
N ALA A 97 -3.95 7.09 -13.38
CA ALA A 97 -4.25 6.19 -12.27
C ALA A 97 -5.72 5.74 -12.27
N ARG A 98 -6.64 6.70 -12.45
CA ARG A 98 -8.08 6.46 -12.51
C ARG A 98 -8.41 5.54 -13.69
N ALA A 99 -7.91 5.86 -14.88
CA ALA A 99 -8.14 5.08 -16.10
C ALA A 99 -7.67 3.62 -15.96
N GLU A 100 -6.57 3.37 -15.25
CA GLU A 100 -6.05 2.01 -15.01
C GLU A 100 -6.96 1.19 -14.08
N VAL A 101 -7.69 1.84 -13.16
CA VAL A 101 -8.54 1.16 -12.17
C VAL A 101 -9.99 0.98 -12.65
N VAL A 102 -10.51 1.90 -13.47
CA VAL A 102 -11.90 1.90 -13.97
C VAL A 102 -12.40 0.53 -14.45
N PRO A 103 -11.63 -0.29 -15.19
CA PRO A 103 -12.09 -1.60 -15.65
C PRO A 103 -12.33 -2.63 -14.54
N PHE A 104 -11.76 -2.41 -13.35
CA PHE A 104 -11.75 -3.38 -12.25
C PHE A 104 -12.72 -3.04 -11.12
N VAL A 105 -13.31 -1.85 -11.12
CA VAL A 105 -14.25 -1.41 -10.07
C VAL A 105 -15.69 -1.54 -10.51
N ARG A 106 -16.54 -2.00 -9.59
CA ARG A 106 -17.99 -2.13 -9.83
C ARG A 106 -18.68 -0.77 -9.89
N ASP A 107 -18.35 0.13 -8.97
CA ASP A 107 -18.82 1.51 -8.96
C ASP A 107 -17.69 2.45 -9.36
N ARG A 108 -17.80 3.01 -10.58
CA ARG A 108 -16.81 3.94 -11.12
C ARG A 108 -16.84 5.29 -10.40
N ARG A 109 -17.99 5.67 -9.83
CA ARG A 109 -18.15 6.95 -9.11
C ARG A 109 -17.30 7.02 -7.86
N ALA A 110 -16.94 5.87 -7.29
CA ALA A 110 -16.00 5.78 -6.18
C ALA A 110 -14.61 6.37 -6.52
N LEU A 111 -14.27 6.47 -7.81
CA LEU A 111 -13.03 7.07 -8.28
C LEU A 111 -13.14 8.58 -8.56
N ASP A 112 -14.36 9.16 -8.57
CA ASP A 112 -14.56 10.56 -8.94
C ASP A 112 -13.89 11.53 -7.98
N VAL A 113 -13.80 11.13 -6.71
CA VAL A 113 -13.15 11.89 -5.62
C VAL A 113 -11.62 11.93 -5.76
N TRP A 114 -11.02 11.10 -6.62
CA TRP A 114 -9.57 11.01 -6.76
C TRP A 114 -9.01 12.34 -7.23
N SER A 115 -8.21 12.94 -6.35
CA SER A 115 -7.55 14.23 -6.50
C SER A 115 -6.33 14.23 -5.57
N ALA A 116 -5.38 15.15 -5.80
CA ALA A 116 -4.20 15.27 -4.94
C ALA A 116 -4.61 15.53 -3.48
N GLY A 117 -5.59 16.42 -3.26
CA GLY A 117 -6.15 16.71 -1.93
C GLY A 117 -6.76 15.48 -1.26
N PHE A 118 -7.56 14.69 -2.00
CA PHE A 118 -8.10 13.44 -1.47
C PHE A 118 -7.00 12.47 -1.03
N PHE A 119 -5.95 12.28 -1.83
CA PHE A 119 -4.85 11.39 -1.44
C PHE A 119 -4.06 11.93 -0.25
N THR A 120 -3.85 13.25 -0.18
CA THR A 120 -3.24 13.89 1.00
C THR A 120 -4.04 13.63 2.27
N ASP A 121 -5.37 13.74 2.21
CA ASP A 121 -6.25 13.45 3.35
C ASP A 121 -6.21 11.96 3.73
N VAL A 122 -6.18 11.06 2.74
CA VAL A 122 -6.04 9.62 2.95
C VAL A 122 -4.70 9.29 3.64
N ILE A 123 -3.60 9.91 3.21
CA ILE A 123 -2.28 9.74 3.85
C ILE A 123 -2.33 10.18 5.32
N GLY A 124 -3.07 11.25 5.63
CA GLY A 124 -3.25 11.74 7.00
C GLY A 124 -3.91 10.74 7.96
N ARG A 125 -4.58 9.70 7.44
CA ARG A 125 -5.20 8.64 8.26
C ARG A 125 -4.25 7.51 8.62
N ILE A 126 -3.11 7.38 7.94
CA ILE A 126 -2.18 6.26 8.14
C ILE A 126 -1.42 6.44 9.46
N THR A 127 -1.44 5.41 10.29
CA THR A 127 -0.79 5.43 11.62
C THR A 127 0.22 4.29 11.74
N PRO A 128 1.38 4.49 12.40
CA PRO A 128 2.27 3.38 12.74
C PRO A 128 1.53 2.36 13.62
N ALA A 129 1.73 1.07 13.37
CA ALA A 129 1.24 0.02 14.25
C ALA A 129 1.97 0.12 15.60
N SER A 130 1.21 0.06 16.70
CA SER A 130 1.77 -0.08 18.04
C SER A 130 2.53 -1.41 18.09
N GLY A 131 3.83 -1.37 18.37
CA GLY A 131 4.69 -2.55 18.30
C GLY A 131 4.27 -3.63 19.30
N THR A 132 3.45 -4.58 18.86
CA THR A 132 3.47 -5.94 19.42
C THR A 132 4.46 -6.71 18.58
N GLY A 133 5.66 -6.88 19.13
CA GLY A 133 6.64 -7.81 18.59
C GLY A 133 6.04 -9.21 18.60
N ASP A 134 5.52 -9.64 17.46
CA ASP A 134 5.16 -11.03 17.26
C ASP A 134 6.42 -11.74 16.79
N LYS A 135 7.15 -12.27 17.78
CA LYS A 135 8.28 -13.16 17.55
C LYS A 135 7.68 -14.53 17.23
N PRO A 136 8.07 -15.19 16.13
CA PRO A 136 7.69 -16.59 15.91
C PRO A 136 8.31 -17.52 16.96
#